data_AF-A0AAU9UIG1-F1
#
_entry.id   AF-A0AAU9UIG1-F1
#
_cell.length_a   1.000
_cell.length_b   1.000
_cell.length_c   1.000
_cell.angle_alpha   90.00
_cell.angle_beta   90.00
_cell.angle_gamma   90.00
#
_symmetry.space_group_name_H-M   'P 1'
#
loop_
_entity.id
_entity.type
_entity.pdbx_description
1 polymer ?
#
loop_
_entity_poly.entity_id
_entity_poly.type
_entity_poly.pdbx_seq_one_letter_code
_entity_poly.pdbx_strand_id
1 'polypeptide(L)'
;MHKAELVNLHKSLIKKLNRKKHSLLYTAPLRKFALTLHYYFPAAYKYIRETYNKAFPHPRTICRRYSTVDAEPGFTEEAFKVLKKKSQLNEKPVLCSLIFDEMAIRSQKLFNKERKLGTVNFGAGPIEGEDEDTTATQALVFMLVSINENWKLPVGYFLIASINAERKANLIKICLHKCHEVGVTVTNLTFNGCATNLKAAEILGCQLTNLNNIKTHFPHPPTPKKVRIFLDPCHVIKLIRNTSERKWMIFDGNNGQIRWQLLINLNKLQQSEGLRFANKLTPSHISFRNQIMKVKLATQLLSMCVTKAITLCDDILKSSKFKDSSLLLTL
;
A
#
# COMPACT_ATOMS: atom_id res chain seq x y z
N MET A 1 -13.38 28.73 10.42
CA MET A 1 -12.27 28.29 11.31
C MET A 1 -10.87 28.72 10.82
N HIS A 2 -10.52 28.56 9.54
CA HIS A 2 -9.16 28.86 9.02
C HIS A 2 -8.67 30.32 9.16
N LYS A 3 -9.53 31.33 8.97
CA LYS A 3 -9.11 32.75 9.04
C LYS A 3 -8.63 33.15 10.45
N ALA A 4 -9.30 32.69 11.50
CA ALA A 4 -8.95 33.01 12.88
C ALA A 4 -7.60 32.39 13.30
N GLU A 5 -7.34 31.14 12.90
CA GLU A 5 -6.04 30.50 13.14
C GLU A 5 -4.90 31.23 12.41
N LEU A 6 -5.15 31.69 11.19
CA LEU A 6 -4.16 32.39 10.36
C LEU A 6 -3.82 33.78 10.91
N VAL A 7 -4.83 34.50 11.41
CA VAL A 7 -4.66 35.78 12.11
C VAL A 7 -3.86 35.58 13.41
N ASN A 8 -4.16 34.52 14.18
CA ASN A 8 -3.41 34.20 15.39
C ASN A 8 -1.96 33.80 15.09
N LEU A 9 -1.71 33.09 13.99
CA LEU A 9 -0.37 32.77 13.51
C LEU A 9 0.43 34.04 13.19
N HIS A 10 -0.14 34.95 12.39
CA HIS A 10 0.50 36.22 12.03
C HIS A 10 0.78 37.10 13.24
N LYS A 11 -0.22 37.29 14.13
CA LYS A 11 -0.03 38.05 15.37
C LYS A 11 1.07 37.45 16.25
N SER A 12 1.14 36.11 16.34
CA SER A 12 2.19 35.41 17.10
C SER A 12 3.58 35.61 16.48
N LEU A 13 3.69 35.60 15.15
CA LEU A 13 4.94 35.81 14.42
C LEU A 13 5.44 37.25 14.58
N ILE A 14 4.58 38.24 14.35
CA ILE A 14 4.91 39.67 14.49
C ILE A 14 5.37 39.95 15.93
N LYS A 15 4.65 39.44 16.94
CA LYS A 15 5.03 39.60 18.35
C LYS A 15 6.39 38.98 18.68
N LYS A 16 6.80 37.91 17.99
CA LYS A 16 8.12 37.29 18.17
C LYS A 16 9.22 38.04 17.42
N LEU A 17 8.96 38.51 16.22
CA LEU A 17 9.92 39.31 15.44
C LEU A 17 10.32 40.60 16.17
N ASN A 18 9.36 41.22 16.87
CA ASN A 18 9.60 42.47 17.61
C ASN A 18 10.31 42.28 18.97
N ARG A 19 10.69 41.05 19.35
CA ARG A 19 11.34 40.77 20.65
C ARG A 19 12.81 40.41 20.47
N LYS A 20 13.69 41.11 21.20
CA LYS A 20 15.14 40.79 21.28
C LYS A 20 15.43 39.43 21.94
N LYS A 21 14.54 38.96 22.82
CA LYS A 21 14.58 37.62 23.45
C LYS A 21 13.26 36.89 23.20
N HIS A 22 13.32 35.73 22.54
CA HIS A 22 12.14 34.92 22.24
C HIS A 22 11.66 34.21 23.51
N SER A 23 10.38 34.38 23.88
CA SER A 23 9.77 33.61 24.97
C SER A 23 9.75 32.11 24.64
N LEU A 24 10.00 31.27 25.65
CA LEU A 24 10.12 29.80 25.55
C LEU A 24 8.88 29.10 24.98
N LEU A 25 7.68 29.70 25.10
CA LEU A 25 6.42 29.07 24.72
C LEU A 25 5.96 29.49 23.33
N TYR A 26 5.87 28.53 22.40
CA TYR A 26 5.25 28.69 21.08
C TYR A 26 3.73 28.49 21.20
N THR A 27 2.91 29.22 20.44
CA THR A 27 1.45 29.03 20.42
C THR A 27 1.08 27.74 19.67
N ALA A 28 -0.08 27.13 19.96
CA ALA A 28 -0.51 25.90 19.30
C ALA A 28 -0.62 26.04 17.76
N PRO A 29 -1.17 27.13 17.19
CA PRO A 29 -1.19 27.34 15.75
C PRO A 29 0.21 27.44 15.14
N LEU A 30 1.14 28.16 15.79
CA LEU A 30 2.52 28.27 15.33
C LEU A 30 3.26 26.94 15.39
N ARG A 31 3.02 26.12 16.42
CA ARG A 31 3.57 24.77 16.51
C ARG A 31 3.04 23.88 15.40
N LYS A 32 1.72 23.86 15.18
CA LYS A 32 1.08 23.07 14.12
C LYS A 32 1.64 23.45 12.76
N PHE A 33 1.69 24.74 12.45
CA PHE A 33 2.28 25.25 11.21
C PHE A 33 3.75 24.85 11.06
N ALA A 34 4.57 25.04 12.10
CA ALA A 34 5.99 24.68 12.07
C ALA A 34 6.22 23.18 11.87
N LEU A 35 5.42 22.32 12.53
CA LEU A 35 5.47 20.87 12.37
C LEU A 35 5.08 20.47 10.94
N THR A 36 3.98 20.99 10.42
CA THR A 36 3.52 20.71 9.07
C THR A 36 4.54 21.16 8.02
N LEU A 37 5.07 22.37 8.14
CA LEU A 37 6.07 22.91 7.21
C LEU A 37 7.38 22.10 7.25
N HIS A 38 7.86 21.76 8.44
CA HIS A 38 9.07 20.92 8.58
C HIS A 38 8.85 19.50 8.04
N TYR A 39 7.66 18.93 8.21
CA TYR A 39 7.32 17.60 7.69
C TYR A 39 7.37 17.54 6.16
N TYR A 40 6.77 18.52 5.48
CA TYR A 40 6.76 18.54 4.01
C TYR A 40 8.06 19.06 3.41
N PHE A 41 8.65 20.11 3.99
CA PHE A 41 9.78 20.83 3.39
C PHE A 41 10.82 21.26 4.44
N PRO A 42 11.69 20.34 4.92
CA PRO A 42 12.73 20.66 5.91
C PRO A 42 13.67 21.81 5.47
N ALA A 43 14.03 21.86 4.19
CA ALA A 43 14.88 22.91 3.63
C ALA A 43 14.19 24.27 3.63
N ALA A 44 12.93 24.34 3.19
CA ALA A 44 12.14 25.56 3.23
C ALA A 44 11.88 26.01 4.68
N TYR A 45 11.67 25.07 5.61
CA TYR A 45 11.56 25.36 7.02
C TYR A 45 12.83 26.04 7.56
N LYS A 46 14.02 25.51 7.21
CA LYS A 46 15.30 26.10 7.61
C LYS A 46 15.45 27.52 7.06
N TYR A 47 15.15 27.72 5.77
CA TYR A 47 15.18 29.04 5.13
C TYR A 47 14.26 30.03 5.84
N ILE A 48 12.96 29.70 5.96
CA ILE A 48 11.95 30.53 6.63
C ILE A 48 12.38 30.85 8.07
N ARG A 49 12.92 29.87 8.79
CA ARG A 49 13.40 30.11 10.16
C ARG A 49 14.51 31.16 10.21
N GLU A 50 15.47 31.15 9.28
CA GLU A 50 16.53 32.16 9.23
C GLU A 50 15.98 33.52 8.76
N THR A 51 15.11 33.55 7.75
CA THR A 51 14.47 34.79 7.25
C THR A 51 13.68 35.50 8.34
N TYR A 52 12.96 34.76 9.18
CA TYR A 52 12.13 35.31 10.25
C TYR A 52 12.86 35.37 11.60
N ASN A 53 14.16 35.69 11.61
CA ASN A 53 14.99 35.90 12.80
C ASN A 53 14.81 34.81 13.88
N LYS A 54 14.79 33.54 13.45
CA LYS A 54 14.67 32.36 14.32
C LYS A 54 13.40 32.35 15.18
N ALA A 55 12.33 33.01 14.73
CA ALA A 55 11.02 33.04 15.42
C ALA A 55 10.32 31.67 15.47
N PHE A 56 10.69 30.75 14.56
CA PHE A 56 10.20 29.39 14.51
C PHE A 56 10.99 28.44 15.45
N PRO A 57 10.35 27.35 15.94
CA PRO A 57 11.03 26.34 16.75
C PRO A 57 12.37 25.89 16.19
N HIS A 58 13.29 25.50 17.06
CA HIS A 58 14.48 24.80 16.58
C HIS A 58 14.09 23.39 16.08
N PRO A 59 14.70 22.83 15.02
CA PRO A 59 14.43 21.46 14.58
C PRO A 59 14.49 20.42 15.72
N ARG A 60 15.45 20.54 16.65
CA ARG A 60 15.49 19.70 17.88
C ARG A 60 14.20 19.79 18.71
N THR A 61 13.59 20.96 18.82
CA THR A 61 12.31 21.14 19.52
C THR A 61 11.17 20.46 18.75
N ILE A 62 11.22 20.47 17.42
CA ILE A 62 10.29 19.73 16.57
C ILE A 62 10.48 18.22 16.74
N CYS A 63 11.70 17.71 16.67
CA CYS A 63 12.01 16.29 16.88
C CYS A 63 11.51 15.81 18.25
N ARG A 64 11.81 16.56 19.32
CA ARG A 64 11.31 16.24 20.67
C ARG A 64 9.78 16.19 20.75
N ARG A 65 9.08 16.95 19.92
CA ARG A 65 7.61 16.92 19.83
C ARG A 65 7.09 15.73 19.05
N TYR A 66 7.83 15.24 18.04
CA TYR A 66 7.48 13.96 17.41
C TYR A 66 7.70 12.79 18.37
N SER A 67 8.73 12.85 19.21
CA SER A 67 9.04 11.80 20.19
C SER A 67 8.01 11.61 21.31
N THR A 68 6.96 12.43 21.37
CA THR A 68 5.88 12.24 22.37
C THR A 68 4.84 11.22 21.94
N VAL A 69 4.79 10.87 20.66
CA VAL A 69 3.89 9.85 20.12
C VAL A 69 4.66 8.54 20.12
N ASP A 70 4.05 7.50 20.67
CA ASP A 70 4.64 6.17 20.57
C ASP A 70 4.49 5.66 19.14
N ALA A 71 5.62 5.37 18.52
CA ALA A 71 5.70 4.87 17.17
C ALA A 71 6.56 3.60 17.10
N GLU A 72 6.70 2.89 18.22
CA GLU A 72 7.35 1.58 18.24
C GLU A 72 6.59 0.57 17.36
N PRO A 73 7.27 -0.50 16.89
CA PRO A 73 6.60 -1.59 16.18
C PRO A 73 5.46 -2.15 17.03
N GLY A 74 4.37 -2.53 16.39
CA GLY A 74 3.12 -2.91 17.04
C GLY A 74 1.91 -2.23 16.40
N PHE A 75 0.76 -2.42 17.05
CA PHE A 75 -0.46 -1.68 16.73
C PHE A 75 -0.41 -0.29 17.39
N THR A 76 -0.53 0.77 16.59
CA THR A 76 -0.42 2.16 17.05
C THR A 76 -1.67 2.60 17.79
N GLU A 77 -1.61 2.72 19.12
CA GLU A 77 -2.77 3.08 19.93
C GLU A 77 -3.36 4.44 19.57
N GLU A 78 -2.52 5.41 19.22
CA GLU A 78 -2.93 6.75 18.82
C GLU A 78 -3.83 6.71 17.58
N ALA A 79 -3.56 5.80 16.64
CA ALA A 79 -4.42 5.61 15.48
C ALA A 79 -5.81 5.13 15.91
N PHE A 80 -5.89 4.13 16.79
CA PHE A 80 -7.16 3.62 17.33
C PHE A 80 -7.89 4.67 18.19
N LYS A 81 -7.18 5.49 18.98
CA LYS A 81 -7.76 6.61 19.74
C LYS A 81 -8.42 7.65 18.82
N VAL A 82 -7.79 7.97 17.68
CA VAL A 82 -8.36 8.87 16.67
C VAL A 82 -9.58 8.25 16.01
N LEU A 83 -9.53 6.97 15.64
CA LEU A 83 -10.66 6.24 15.06
C LEU A 83 -11.85 6.16 16.00
N LYS A 84 -11.61 5.95 17.31
CA LYS A 84 -12.67 5.93 18.33
C LYS A 84 -13.40 7.26 18.40
N LYS A 85 -12.66 8.37 18.47
CA LYS A 85 -13.25 9.73 18.46
C LYS A 85 -14.05 9.96 17.18
N LYS A 86 -13.52 9.52 16.04
CA LYS A 86 -14.19 9.67 14.74
C LYS A 86 -15.49 8.85 14.67
N SER A 87 -15.48 7.62 15.16
CA SER A 87 -16.67 6.77 15.21
C SER A 87 -17.74 7.37 16.12
N GLN A 88 -17.36 7.97 17.25
CA GLN A 88 -18.29 8.66 18.16
C GLN A 88 -18.90 9.95 17.59
N LEU A 89 -18.16 10.67 16.74
CA LEU A 89 -18.62 11.91 16.13
C LEU A 89 -19.50 11.68 14.89
N ASN A 90 -19.37 10.53 14.25
CA ASN A 90 -20.09 10.19 13.03
C ASN A 90 -21.40 9.48 13.37
N GLU A 91 -22.52 9.96 12.83
CA GLU A 91 -23.82 9.26 12.91
C GLU A 91 -23.82 7.95 12.10
N LYS A 92 -23.00 7.90 11.04
CA LYS A 92 -22.88 6.74 10.16
C LYS A 92 -21.71 5.85 10.59
N PRO A 93 -21.84 4.51 10.46
CA PRO A 93 -20.75 3.60 10.79
C PRO A 93 -19.52 3.88 9.92
N VAL A 94 -18.34 3.86 10.54
CA VAL A 94 -17.07 3.98 9.81
C VAL A 94 -16.77 2.65 9.13
N LEU A 95 -16.88 2.62 7.80
CA LEU A 95 -16.66 1.41 7.00
C LEU A 95 -15.26 1.45 6.40
N CYS A 96 -14.48 0.40 6.64
CA CYS A 96 -13.10 0.30 6.17
C CYS A 96 -12.81 -1.01 5.44
N SER A 97 -11.84 -0.94 4.53
CA SER A 97 -11.04 -2.06 4.05
C SER A 97 -9.75 -2.13 4.87
N LEU A 98 -9.38 -3.32 5.32
CA LEU A 98 -8.08 -3.57 5.92
C LEU A 98 -7.12 -4.05 4.83
N ILE A 99 -6.00 -3.37 4.68
CA ILE A 99 -4.96 -3.72 3.72
C ILE A 99 -3.68 -4.01 4.49
N PHE A 100 -2.97 -5.06 4.11
CA PHE A 100 -1.62 -5.27 4.61
C PHE A 100 -0.68 -5.70 3.49
N ASP A 101 0.59 -5.32 3.63
CA ASP A 101 1.65 -5.74 2.72
C ASP A 101 3.00 -5.76 3.47
N GLU A 102 3.95 -6.52 2.92
CA GLU A 102 5.33 -6.55 3.41
C GLU A 102 6.22 -5.64 2.56
N MET A 103 7.00 -4.79 3.22
CA MET A 103 7.98 -3.92 2.57
C MET A 103 9.38 -4.33 2.98
N ALA A 104 10.28 -4.55 2.00
CA ALA A 104 11.70 -4.76 2.29
C ALA A 104 12.30 -3.50 2.94
N ILE A 105 13.06 -3.71 4.01
CA ILE A 105 13.80 -2.67 4.72
C ILE A 105 15.29 -2.98 4.64
N ARG A 106 16.13 -1.95 4.81
CA ARG A 106 17.57 -2.17 4.94
C ARG A 106 17.85 -2.88 6.26
N SER A 107 18.31 -4.13 6.17
CA SER A 107 18.76 -4.88 7.34
C SER A 107 19.99 -4.23 7.95
N GLN A 108 19.82 -3.69 9.15
CA GLN A 108 20.90 -3.08 9.91
C GLN A 108 20.53 -3.08 11.39
N LYS A 109 21.43 -3.60 12.24
CA LYS A 109 21.34 -3.40 13.68
C LYS A 109 21.87 -2.02 14.02
N LEU A 110 21.06 -1.22 14.70
CA LEU A 110 21.44 0.11 15.16
C LEU A 110 21.38 0.12 16.69
N PHE A 111 22.32 0.82 17.30
CA PHE A 111 22.30 1.05 18.74
C PHE A 111 22.06 2.55 18.98
N ASN A 112 20.91 2.88 19.55
CA ASN A 112 20.57 4.25 19.92
C ASN A 112 20.55 4.37 21.44
N LYS A 113 21.71 4.74 22.01
CA LYS A 113 21.98 4.96 23.45
C LYS A 113 21.60 3.79 24.38
N GLU A 114 20.30 3.56 24.55
CA GLU A 114 19.71 2.59 25.47
C GLU A 114 18.93 1.48 24.73
N ARG A 115 18.75 1.58 23.40
CA ARG A 115 17.92 0.64 22.63
C ARG A 115 18.65 0.03 21.45
N LYS A 116 18.56 -1.30 21.33
CA LYS A 116 18.87 -2.04 20.11
C LYS A 116 17.69 -1.89 19.15
N LEU A 117 17.97 -1.44 17.92
CA LEU A 117 17.00 -1.24 16.85
C LEU A 117 17.37 -2.13 15.66
N GLY A 118 16.38 -2.46 14.84
CA GLY A 118 16.59 -3.24 13.60
C GLY A 118 16.50 -4.75 13.77
N THR A 119 16.10 -5.24 14.94
CA THR A 119 15.74 -6.65 15.17
C THR A 119 14.26 -6.89 14.89
N VAL A 120 13.88 -8.16 14.76
CA VAL A 120 12.48 -8.58 14.66
C VAL A 120 11.70 -8.10 15.89
N ASN A 121 10.52 -7.50 15.66
CA ASN A 121 9.69 -6.94 16.73
C ASN A 121 8.20 -7.03 16.35
N PHE A 122 7.44 -7.77 17.16
CA PHE A 122 6.00 -8.00 17.01
C PHE A 122 5.12 -7.12 17.92
N GLY A 123 5.70 -6.09 18.56
CA GLY A 123 4.98 -5.14 19.41
C GLY A 123 5.05 -5.38 20.91
N ALA A 124 5.84 -6.36 21.36
CA ALA A 124 6.18 -6.57 22.76
C ALA A 124 7.61 -6.10 23.10
N GLY A 125 8.27 -5.39 22.17
CA GLY A 125 9.72 -5.16 22.23
C GLY A 125 10.51 -6.35 21.67
N PRO A 126 11.85 -6.30 21.71
CA PRO A 126 12.67 -7.48 21.49
C PRO A 126 12.28 -8.54 22.53
N ILE A 127 11.92 -9.74 22.08
CA ILE A 127 11.63 -10.87 22.98
C ILE A 127 12.95 -11.27 23.62
N GLU A 128 13.02 -11.38 24.95
CA GLU A 128 14.22 -11.91 25.63
C GLU A 128 14.34 -13.42 25.34
N GLY A 129 15.44 -13.89 24.71
CA GLY A 129 15.66 -15.29 24.29
C GLY A 129 16.33 -15.49 22.92
N GLU A 130 16.54 -16.74 22.48
CA GLU A 130 17.38 -17.12 21.31
C GLU A 130 17.00 -16.46 19.95
N ASP A 131 15.76 -15.99 19.77
CA ASP A 131 15.31 -15.24 18.59
C ASP A 131 15.77 -13.74 18.59
N GLU A 132 16.43 -13.28 19.66
CA GLU A 132 16.81 -11.87 19.98
C GLU A 132 17.56 -11.12 18.88
N ASP A 133 18.37 -11.83 18.10
CA ASP A 133 19.40 -11.22 17.26
C ASP A 133 19.10 -11.28 15.76
N THR A 134 17.93 -11.78 15.39
CA THR A 134 17.54 -11.85 13.99
C THR A 134 17.27 -10.43 13.48
N THR A 135 18.08 -10.02 12.48
CA THR A 135 17.93 -8.70 11.88
C THR A 135 16.67 -8.69 11.02
N ALA A 136 15.82 -7.68 11.20
CA ALA A 136 14.64 -7.51 10.38
C ALA A 136 15.03 -7.22 8.92
N THR A 137 14.36 -7.89 7.99
CA THR A 137 14.56 -7.71 6.54
C THR A 137 13.36 -7.04 5.90
N GLN A 138 12.21 -7.09 6.57
CA GLN A 138 10.94 -6.56 6.09
C GLN A 138 10.16 -5.89 7.22
N ALA A 139 9.24 -4.99 6.82
CA ALA A 139 8.22 -4.41 7.68
C ALA A 139 6.84 -4.82 7.16
N LEU A 140 6.06 -5.52 7.98
CA LEU A 140 4.66 -5.84 7.72
C LEU A 140 3.79 -4.69 8.21
N VAL A 141 3.07 -4.02 7.31
CA VAL A 141 2.27 -2.82 7.65
C VAL A 141 0.79 -3.12 7.48
N PHE A 142 -0.02 -2.74 8.48
CA PHE A 142 -1.47 -2.77 8.43
C PHE A 142 -2.03 -1.35 8.25
N MET A 143 -2.92 -1.17 7.28
CA MET A 143 -3.53 0.10 6.96
C MET A 143 -5.03 -0.05 6.78
N LEU A 144 -5.80 0.86 7.37
CA LEU A 144 -7.22 1.00 7.10
C LEU A 144 -7.43 2.02 6.00
N VAL A 145 -8.26 1.67 5.02
CA VAL A 145 -8.74 2.58 3.97
C VAL A 145 -10.25 2.70 4.12
N SER A 146 -10.73 3.92 4.29
CA SER A 146 -12.17 4.15 4.38
C SER A 146 -12.86 3.91 3.04
N ILE A 147 -14.05 3.32 3.11
CA ILE A 147 -14.90 3.04 1.95
C ILE A 147 -15.93 4.15 1.77
N ASN A 148 -16.47 4.66 2.88
CA ASN A 148 -17.48 5.69 2.88
C ASN A 148 -16.91 7.12 2.92
N GLU A 149 -15.61 7.27 3.16
CA GLU A 149 -14.92 8.56 3.19
C GLU A 149 -13.55 8.47 2.51
N ASN A 150 -12.91 9.62 2.30
CA ASN A 150 -11.59 9.70 1.66
C ASN A 150 -10.47 9.87 2.69
N TRP A 151 -10.07 8.77 3.33
CA TRP A 151 -8.85 8.74 4.15
C TRP A 151 -8.27 7.33 4.23
N LYS A 152 -6.97 7.29 4.55
CA LYS A 152 -6.22 6.08 4.85
C LYS A 152 -5.35 6.30 6.07
N LEU A 153 -5.24 5.29 6.92
CA LEU A 153 -4.54 5.38 8.20
C LEU A 153 -3.75 4.08 8.47
N PRO A 154 -2.41 4.13 8.52
CA PRO A 154 -1.63 3.04 9.09
C PRO A 154 -2.04 2.83 10.54
N VAL A 155 -2.37 1.59 10.90
CA VAL A 155 -2.83 1.22 12.25
C VAL A 155 -1.83 0.36 13.01
N GLY A 156 -0.81 -0.13 12.32
CA GLY A 156 0.30 -0.83 12.95
C GLY A 156 1.34 -1.29 11.94
N TYR A 157 2.53 -1.54 12.44
CA TYR A 157 3.59 -2.15 11.64
C TYR A 157 4.44 -3.08 12.51
N PHE A 158 5.00 -4.12 11.91
CA PHE A 158 5.80 -5.12 12.61
C PHE A 158 7.10 -5.35 11.85
N LEU A 159 8.21 -5.47 12.58
CA LEU A 159 9.52 -5.74 11.98
C LEU A 159 9.71 -7.25 11.94
N ILE A 160 9.95 -7.81 10.75
CA ILE A 160 10.02 -9.26 10.53
C ILE A 160 11.22 -9.61 9.66
N ALA A 161 11.76 -10.82 9.84
CA ALA A 161 12.71 -11.43 8.92
C ALA A 161 11.99 -12.42 7.99
N SER A 162 11.12 -13.23 8.58
CA SER A 162 10.11 -14.05 7.95
C SER A 162 8.94 -14.19 8.92
N ILE A 163 7.77 -14.55 8.42
CA ILE A 163 6.58 -14.76 9.27
C ILE A 163 5.76 -15.90 8.67
N ASN A 164 5.30 -16.80 9.54
CA ASN A 164 4.47 -17.93 9.15
C ASN A 164 3.00 -17.49 8.93
N ALA A 165 2.21 -18.35 8.28
CA ALA A 165 0.81 -18.06 7.97
C ALA A 165 -0.06 -17.93 9.24
N GLU A 166 0.23 -18.70 10.28
CA GLU A 166 -0.50 -18.68 11.56
C GLU A 166 -0.32 -17.36 12.31
N ARG A 167 0.92 -16.87 12.46
CA ARG A 167 1.19 -15.56 13.09
C ARG A 167 0.54 -14.43 12.29
N LYS A 168 0.58 -14.48 10.95
CA LYS A 168 -0.15 -13.50 10.11
C LYS A 168 -1.65 -13.52 10.39
N ALA A 169 -2.26 -14.71 10.38
CA ALA A 169 -3.69 -14.86 10.67
C ALA A 169 -4.04 -14.32 12.07
N ASN A 170 -3.19 -14.56 13.07
CA ASN A 170 -3.37 -14.05 14.42
C ASN A 170 -3.27 -12.51 14.46
N LEU A 171 -2.28 -11.90 13.81
CA LEU A 171 -2.18 -10.44 13.71
C LEU A 171 -3.39 -9.82 13.02
N ILE A 172 -3.91 -10.45 11.95
CA ILE A 172 -5.14 -10.02 11.28
C ILE A 172 -6.32 -10.07 12.26
N LYS A 173 -6.49 -11.17 13.00
CA LYS A 173 -7.55 -11.30 14.02
C LYS A 173 -7.47 -10.21 15.08
N ILE A 174 -6.28 -9.96 15.62
CA ILE A 174 -6.05 -8.90 16.63
C ILE A 174 -6.40 -7.52 16.04
N CYS A 175 -5.97 -7.24 14.81
CA CYS A 175 -6.30 -5.98 14.15
C CYS A 175 -7.82 -5.79 13.99
N LEU A 176 -8.54 -6.85 13.56
CA LEU A 176 -10.01 -6.82 13.43
C LEU A 176 -10.71 -6.62 14.77
N HIS A 177 -10.23 -7.26 15.85
CA HIS A 177 -10.72 -7.04 17.20
C HIS A 177 -10.55 -5.57 17.63
N LYS A 178 -9.33 -5.02 17.51
CA LYS A 178 -9.06 -3.61 17.86
C LYS A 178 -9.91 -2.63 17.05
N CYS A 179 -10.14 -2.91 15.76
CA CYS A 179 -11.02 -2.09 14.92
C CYS A 179 -12.47 -2.11 15.42
N HIS A 180 -12.97 -3.29 15.80
CA HIS A 180 -14.33 -3.43 16.31
C HIS A 180 -14.53 -2.67 17.64
N GLU A 181 -13.58 -2.75 18.56
CA GLU A 181 -13.61 -2.04 19.86
C GLU A 181 -13.71 -0.52 19.72
N VAL A 182 -13.13 0.04 18.65
CA VAL A 182 -13.20 1.49 18.38
C VAL A 182 -14.39 1.89 17.51
N GLY A 183 -15.32 0.96 17.23
CA GLY A 183 -16.52 1.21 16.44
C GLY A 183 -16.25 1.35 14.93
N VAL A 184 -15.18 0.73 14.42
CA VAL A 184 -14.89 0.65 12.98
C VAL A 184 -15.32 -0.71 12.46
N THR A 185 -16.09 -0.73 11.37
CA THR A 185 -16.50 -1.98 10.71
C THR A 185 -15.58 -2.27 9.53
N VAL A 186 -14.77 -3.32 9.65
CA VAL A 186 -13.94 -3.82 8.54
C VAL A 186 -14.77 -4.78 7.68
N THR A 187 -14.96 -4.44 6.41
CA THR A 187 -15.80 -5.22 5.49
C THR A 187 -15.00 -6.21 4.65
N ASN A 188 -13.74 -5.88 4.39
CA ASN A 188 -12.89 -6.68 3.53
C ASN A 188 -11.41 -6.56 3.92
N LEU A 189 -10.65 -7.57 3.51
CA LEU A 189 -9.22 -7.72 3.72
C LEU A 189 -8.54 -7.81 2.34
N THR A 190 -7.58 -6.93 2.06
CA THR A 190 -6.83 -6.91 0.80
C THR A 190 -5.34 -7.18 1.04
N PHE A 191 -4.76 -8.07 0.24
CA PHE A 191 -3.34 -8.43 0.33
C PHE A 191 -2.78 -8.95 -1.01
N ASN A 192 -1.45 -9.09 -1.11
CA ASN A 192 -0.78 -9.60 -2.32
C ASN A 192 -0.95 -11.13 -2.50
N GLY A 193 -0.74 -11.66 -3.71
CA GLY A 193 -0.94 -13.09 -4.00
C GLY A 193 0.12 -14.06 -3.44
N CYS A 194 0.87 -13.72 -2.39
CA CYS A 194 1.91 -14.58 -1.83
C CYS A 194 1.32 -15.85 -1.19
N ALA A 195 2.00 -16.99 -1.35
CA ALA A 195 1.55 -18.28 -0.82
C ALA A 195 1.29 -18.25 0.70
N THR A 196 2.12 -17.54 1.47
CA THR A 196 1.93 -17.38 2.92
C THR A 196 0.66 -16.61 3.25
N ASN A 197 0.27 -15.64 2.42
CA ASN A 197 -0.95 -14.84 2.63
C ASN A 197 -2.21 -15.64 2.27
N LEU A 198 -2.14 -16.44 1.20
CA LEU A 198 -3.21 -17.36 0.84
C LEU A 198 -3.44 -18.41 1.93
N LYS A 199 -2.36 -19.01 2.48
CA LYS A 199 -2.47 -19.93 3.62
C LYS A 199 -3.04 -19.24 4.87
N ALA A 200 -2.66 -17.99 5.13
CA ALA A 200 -3.23 -17.23 6.25
C ALA A 200 -4.74 -17.01 6.08
N ALA A 201 -5.21 -16.75 4.85
CA ALA A 201 -6.62 -16.67 4.51
C ALA A 201 -7.37 -18.00 4.73
N GLU A 202 -6.73 -19.13 4.38
CA GLU A 202 -7.29 -20.46 4.65
C GLU A 202 -7.43 -20.72 6.15
N ILE A 203 -6.42 -20.36 6.96
CA ILE A 203 -6.46 -20.44 8.43
C ILE A 203 -7.57 -19.57 9.04
N LEU A 204 -7.91 -18.45 8.40
CA LEU A 204 -9.04 -17.61 8.81
C LEU A 204 -10.41 -18.24 8.47
N GLY A 205 -10.45 -19.24 7.58
CA GLY A 205 -11.67 -19.98 7.22
C GLY A 205 -12.13 -19.78 5.78
N CYS A 206 -11.27 -19.28 4.89
CA CYS A 206 -11.50 -19.25 3.44
C CYS A 206 -11.07 -20.57 2.78
N GLN A 207 -11.58 -20.81 1.57
CA GLN A 207 -11.20 -21.94 0.72
C GLN A 207 -10.85 -21.37 -0.66
N LEU A 208 -9.57 -21.23 -0.97
CA LEU A 208 -9.10 -20.59 -2.21
C LEU A 208 -8.49 -21.58 -3.20
N THR A 209 -8.18 -22.80 -2.75
CA THR A 209 -7.52 -23.85 -3.53
C THR A 209 -8.47 -24.71 -4.36
N ASN A 210 -9.70 -24.94 -3.87
CA ASN A 210 -10.69 -25.72 -4.59
C ASN A 210 -11.55 -24.82 -5.49
N LEU A 211 -11.30 -24.86 -6.80
CA LEU A 211 -12.01 -24.04 -7.79
C LEU A 211 -13.52 -24.32 -7.86
N ASN A 212 -13.95 -25.54 -7.50
CA ASN A 212 -15.36 -25.92 -7.53
C ASN A 212 -16.14 -25.43 -6.30
N ASN A 213 -15.44 -25.02 -5.22
CA ASN A 213 -16.06 -24.56 -3.99
C ASN A 213 -15.22 -23.43 -3.35
N ILE A 214 -15.09 -22.33 -4.09
CA ILE A 214 -14.32 -21.18 -3.64
C ILE A 214 -15.12 -20.43 -2.56
N LYS A 215 -14.52 -20.32 -1.37
CA LYS A 215 -15.03 -19.51 -0.26
C LYS A 215 -14.11 -18.33 -0.01
N THR A 216 -14.49 -17.15 -0.50
CA THR A 216 -13.72 -15.89 -0.44
C THR A 216 -14.01 -15.04 0.80
N HIS A 217 -14.55 -15.62 1.86
CA HIS A 217 -14.90 -14.89 3.08
C HIS A 217 -14.72 -15.74 4.33
N PHE A 218 -14.53 -15.06 5.46
CA PHE A 218 -14.45 -15.66 6.78
C PHE A 218 -15.31 -14.88 7.79
N PRO A 219 -15.75 -15.49 8.89
CA PRO A 219 -16.49 -14.79 9.93
C PRO A 219 -15.58 -13.76 10.63
N HIS A 220 -16.12 -12.57 10.89
CA HIS A 220 -15.41 -11.54 11.64
C HIS A 220 -15.21 -12.02 13.10
N PRO A 221 -14.00 -11.90 13.70
CA PRO A 221 -13.73 -12.56 14.97
C PRO A 221 -14.71 -12.22 16.12
N PRO A 222 -15.05 -10.92 16.37
CA PRO A 222 -16.06 -10.56 17.37
C PRO A 222 -17.53 -10.46 16.87
N THR A 223 -17.84 -10.68 15.59
CA THR A 223 -19.22 -10.46 15.09
C THR A 223 -19.66 -11.49 14.06
N PRO A 224 -20.96 -11.77 13.89
CA PRO A 224 -21.44 -12.70 12.87
C PRO A 224 -21.26 -12.19 11.43
N LYS A 225 -20.75 -10.96 11.24
CA LYS A 225 -20.53 -10.37 9.91
C LYS A 225 -19.42 -11.10 9.18
N LYS A 226 -19.48 -11.12 7.85
CA LYS A 226 -18.46 -11.74 7.00
C LYS A 226 -17.44 -10.70 6.57
N VAL A 227 -16.16 -11.05 6.65
CA VAL A 227 -15.06 -10.29 6.04
C VAL A 227 -14.71 -10.95 4.72
N ARG A 228 -14.78 -10.20 3.63
CA ARG A 228 -14.44 -10.68 2.28
C ARG A 228 -12.95 -10.50 2.00
N ILE A 229 -12.37 -11.39 1.21
CA ILE A 229 -10.97 -11.30 0.80
C ILE A 229 -10.86 -10.78 -0.63
N PHE A 230 -9.94 -9.85 -0.84
CA PHE A 230 -9.52 -9.39 -2.15
C PHE A 230 -8.01 -9.59 -2.32
N LEU A 231 -7.61 -10.09 -3.48
CA LEU A 231 -6.21 -10.04 -3.89
C LEU A 231 -5.94 -8.70 -4.54
N ASP A 232 -4.75 -8.14 -4.33
CA ASP A 232 -4.34 -6.89 -4.98
C ASP A 232 -4.46 -7.02 -6.52
N PRO A 233 -5.38 -6.27 -7.16
CA PRO A 233 -5.58 -6.34 -8.60
C PRO A 233 -4.32 -5.98 -9.39
N CYS A 234 -3.50 -5.06 -8.88
CA CYS A 234 -2.24 -4.67 -9.51
C CYS A 234 -1.24 -5.82 -9.51
N HIS A 235 -1.22 -6.63 -8.45
CA HIS A 235 -0.40 -7.83 -8.39
C HIS A 235 -0.94 -8.92 -9.33
N VAL A 236 -2.26 -9.16 -9.32
CA VAL A 236 -2.91 -10.17 -10.14
C VAL A 236 -2.67 -9.93 -11.63
N ILE A 237 -2.84 -8.71 -12.14
CA ILE A 237 -2.61 -8.43 -13.57
C ILE A 237 -1.14 -8.63 -13.99
N LYS A 238 -0.19 -8.36 -13.09
CA LYS A 238 1.23 -8.66 -13.32
C LYS A 238 1.46 -10.16 -13.41
N LEU A 239 0.82 -10.96 -12.56
CA LEU A 239 0.89 -12.42 -12.61
C LEU A 239 0.29 -12.96 -13.91
N ILE A 240 -0.88 -12.48 -14.34
CA ILE A 240 -1.51 -12.89 -15.60
C ILE A 240 -0.56 -12.66 -16.78
N ARG A 241 0.03 -11.46 -16.89
CA ARG A 241 1.04 -11.15 -17.90
C ARG A 241 2.25 -12.11 -17.82
N ASN A 242 2.82 -12.27 -16.63
CA ASN A 242 4.04 -13.08 -16.45
C ASN A 242 3.78 -14.56 -16.77
N THR A 243 2.62 -15.10 -16.39
CA THR A 243 2.20 -16.46 -16.69
C THR A 243 1.97 -16.63 -18.19
N SER A 244 1.33 -15.67 -18.84
CA SER A 244 1.11 -15.68 -20.30
C SER A 244 2.42 -15.72 -21.08
N GLU A 245 3.41 -14.90 -20.68
CA GLU A 245 4.74 -14.91 -21.30
C GLU A 245 5.50 -16.21 -21.04
N ARG A 246 5.43 -16.76 -19.82
CA ARG A 246 6.16 -17.98 -19.47
C ARG A 246 5.58 -19.24 -20.11
N LYS A 247 4.26 -19.33 -20.19
CA LYS A 247 3.55 -20.51 -20.71
C LYS A 247 3.45 -20.51 -22.23
N TRP A 248 3.56 -19.34 -22.87
CA TRP A 248 3.41 -19.11 -24.32
C TRP A 248 2.03 -19.44 -24.91
N MET A 249 1.36 -20.46 -24.39
CA MET A 249 0.04 -20.92 -24.77
C MET A 249 -0.76 -21.26 -23.51
N ILE A 250 -1.97 -20.71 -23.42
CA ILE A 250 -2.96 -21.00 -22.37
C ILE A 250 -4.20 -21.53 -23.05
N PHE A 251 -4.84 -22.53 -22.46
CA PHE A 251 -6.09 -23.10 -22.96
C PHE A 251 -7.26 -22.60 -22.11
N ASP A 252 -8.37 -22.25 -22.76
CA ASP A 252 -9.64 -22.03 -22.07
C ASP A 252 -10.36 -23.36 -21.77
N GLY A 253 -11.54 -23.28 -21.14
CA GLY A 253 -12.35 -24.46 -20.81
C GLY A 253 -12.90 -25.23 -22.03
N ASN A 254 -12.84 -24.64 -23.23
CA ASN A 254 -13.29 -25.21 -24.50
C ASN A 254 -12.11 -25.63 -25.40
N ASN A 255 -10.90 -25.76 -24.85
CA ASN A 255 -9.65 -26.04 -25.56
C ASN A 255 -9.22 -24.95 -26.56
N GLY A 256 -9.78 -23.75 -26.46
CA GLY A 256 -9.36 -22.58 -27.21
C GLY A 256 -7.94 -22.13 -26.84
N GLN A 257 -7.12 -21.79 -27.83
CA GLN A 257 -5.71 -21.41 -27.64
C GLN A 257 -5.51 -19.90 -27.53
N ILE A 258 -4.99 -19.46 -26.39
CA ILE A 258 -4.51 -18.10 -26.17
C ILE A 258 -2.99 -18.09 -26.29
N ARG A 259 -2.48 -17.40 -27.32
CA ARG A 259 -1.05 -17.46 -27.68
C ARG A 259 -0.36 -16.12 -27.45
N TRP A 260 0.70 -16.15 -26.64
CA TRP A 260 1.60 -15.01 -26.43
C TRP A 260 2.26 -14.54 -27.73
N GLN A 261 2.47 -15.45 -28.68
CA GLN A 261 3.05 -15.16 -30.00
C GLN A 261 2.28 -14.07 -30.77
N LEU A 262 0.96 -13.95 -30.57
CA LEU A 262 0.15 -12.90 -31.22
C LEU A 262 0.60 -11.49 -30.81
N LEU A 263 0.94 -11.31 -29.53
CA LEU A 263 1.46 -10.04 -29.01
C LEU A 263 2.84 -9.71 -29.58
N ILE A 264 3.71 -10.73 -29.72
CA ILE A 264 5.04 -10.58 -30.35
C ILE A 264 4.89 -10.20 -31.83
N ASN A 265 4.01 -10.90 -32.56
CA ASN A 265 3.73 -10.65 -33.97
C ASN A 265 3.19 -9.23 -34.18
N LEU A 266 2.26 -8.78 -33.35
CA LEU A 266 1.73 -7.42 -33.41
C LEU A 266 2.84 -6.38 -33.20
N ASN A 267 3.69 -6.58 -32.19
CA ASN A 267 4.80 -5.65 -31.95
C ASN A 267 5.78 -5.63 -33.13
N LYS A 268 6.09 -6.78 -33.73
CA LYS A 268 6.98 -6.86 -34.92
C LYS A 268 6.37 -6.15 -36.13
N LEU A 269 5.08 -6.35 -36.39
CA LEU A 269 4.36 -5.68 -37.47
C LEU A 269 4.38 -4.15 -37.30
N GLN A 270 4.06 -3.66 -36.10
CA GLN A 270 4.09 -2.21 -35.84
C GLN A 270 5.50 -1.61 -35.92
N GLN A 271 6.54 -2.41 -35.66
CA GLN A 271 7.92 -1.98 -35.83
C GLN A 271 8.33 -1.94 -37.30
N SER A 272 7.92 -2.91 -38.12
CA SER A 272 8.26 -2.95 -39.54
C SER A 272 7.55 -1.86 -40.34
N GLU A 273 6.27 -1.61 -40.05
CA GLU A 273 5.47 -0.60 -40.75
C GLU A 273 5.75 0.83 -40.25
N GLY A 274 6.39 0.99 -39.08
CA GLY A 274 6.56 2.30 -38.43
C GLY A 274 5.25 2.91 -37.89
N LEU A 275 4.11 2.22 -38.04
CA LEU A 275 2.78 2.66 -37.64
C LEU A 275 2.25 1.83 -36.46
N ARG A 276 1.43 2.46 -35.61
CA ARG A 276 0.75 1.79 -34.48
C ARG A 276 -0.75 1.77 -34.69
N PHE A 277 -1.40 0.65 -34.38
CA PHE A 277 -2.86 0.49 -34.43
C PHE A 277 -3.55 1.13 -33.21
N ALA A 278 -3.30 2.42 -32.97
CA ALA A 278 -3.87 3.22 -31.87
C ALA A 278 -3.71 2.60 -30.46
N ASN A 279 -2.74 1.69 -30.26
CA ASN A 279 -2.44 1.07 -28.99
C ASN A 279 -1.11 1.59 -28.40
N LYS A 280 -0.87 1.25 -27.13
CA LYS A 280 0.35 1.65 -26.40
C LYS A 280 1.44 0.58 -26.41
N LEU A 281 1.29 -0.47 -27.22
CA LEU A 281 2.24 -1.57 -27.29
C LEU A 281 3.58 -1.07 -27.82
N THR A 282 4.65 -1.45 -27.13
CA THR A 282 6.05 -1.13 -27.50
C THR A 282 6.94 -2.34 -27.23
N PRO A 283 8.19 -2.36 -27.74
CA PRO A 283 9.12 -3.45 -27.42
C PRO A 283 9.32 -3.69 -25.92
N SER A 284 9.25 -2.64 -25.10
CA SER A 284 9.33 -2.75 -23.64
C SER A 284 8.19 -3.54 -23.00
N HIS A 285 7.03 -3.67 -23.68
CA HIS A 285 5.90 -4.47 -23.22
C HIS A 285 6.11 -5.97 -23.47
N ILE A 286 6.94 -6.34 -24.45
CA ILE A 286 7.30 -7.74 -24.75
C ILE A 286 8.56 -8.11 -23.96
N SER A 287 9.60 -7.28 -24.01
CA SER A 287 10.87 -7.47 -23.30
C SER A 287 10.83 -6.83 -21.90
N PHE A 288 9.81 -7.14 -21.11
CA PHE A 288 9.54 -6.48 -19.83
C PHE A 288 10.32 -7.04 -18.62
N ARG A 289 11.27 -7.97 -18.81
CA ARG A 289 11.94 -8.70 -17.71
C ARG A 289 12.60 -7.77 -16.68
N ASN A 290 13.31 -6.74 -17.13
CA ASN A 290 13.93 -5.72 -16.24
C ASN A 290 12.89 -4.76 -15.62
N GLN A 291 11.63 -4.85 -16.03
CA GLN A 291 10.53 -3.98 -15.63
C GLN A 291 9.31 -4.80 -15.18
N ILE A 292 9.54 -6.01 -14.67
CA ILE A 292 8.50 -6.98 -14.31
C ILE A 292 7.51 -6.43 -13.27
N MET A 293 7.95 -5.50 -12.43
CA MET A 293 7.10 -4.87 -11.43
C MET A 293 6.26 -3.70 -11.94
N LYS A 294 6.49 -3.21 -13.18
CA LYS A 294 5.73 -2.09 -13.75
C LYS A 294 4.32 -2.55 -14.14
N VAL A 295 3.34 -2.17 -13.32
CA VAL A 295 1.91 -2.43 -13.54
C VAL A 295 1.42 -1.78 -14.83
N LYS A 296 1.89 -0.57 -15.15
CA LYS A 296 1.55 0.16 -16.38
C LYS A 296 1.80 -0.67 -17.65
N LEU A 297 2.89 -1.43 -17.70
CA LEU A 297 3.18 -2.28 -18.86
C LEU A 297 2.22 -3.49 -18.93
N ALA A 298 1.84 -4.07 -17.78
CA ALA A 298 0.86 -5.16 -17.75
C ALA A 298 -0.51 -4.68 -18.23
N THR A 299 -1.01 -3.56 -17.69
CA THR A 299 -2.33 -3.03 -18.01
C THR A 299 -2.43 -2.55 -19.46
N GLN A 300 -1.36 -1.98 -20.01
CA GLN A 300 -1.33 -1.54 -21.41
C GLN A 300 -1.24 -2.70 -22.40
N LEU A 301 -0.48 -3.74 -22.05
CA LEU A 301 -0.39 -4.96 -22.86
C LEU A 301 -1.74 -5.69 -22.90
N LEU A 302 -2.35 -5.91 -21.74
CA LEU A 302 -3.64 -6.57 -21.58
C LEU A 302 -4.78 -5.54 -21.68
N SER A 303 -4.83 -4.81 -22.80
CA SER A 303 -5.84 -3.78 -23.03
C SER A 303 -6.68 -4.08 -24.25
N MET A 304 -7.93 -3.63 -24.21
CA MET A 304 -8.89 -3.77 -25.32
C MET A 304 -8.35 -3.23 -26.67
N CYS A 305 -7.51 -2.19 -26.65
CA CYS A 305 -6.91 -1.63 -27.87
C CYS A 305 -5.92 -2.59 -28.52
N VAL A 306 -5.15 -3.35 -27.72
CA VAL A 306 -4.24 -4.38 -28.23
C VAL A 306 -5.04 -5.52 -28.84
N THR A 307 -6.09 -5.97 -28.16
CA THR A 307 -6.95 -7.03 -28.68
C THR A 307 -7.61 -6.64 -29.99
N LYS A 308 -8.19 -5.44 -30.10
CA LYS A 308 -8.77 -4.92 -31.35
C LYS A 308 -7.77 -4.85 -32.50
N ALA A 309 -6.51 -4.52 -32.20
CA ALA A 309 -5.46 -4.50 -33.22
C ALA A 309 -5.12 -5.90 -33.73
N ILE A 310 -5.12 -6.90 -32.84
CA ILE A 310 -4.88 -8.30 -33.22
C ILE A 310 -6.06 -8.82 -34.06
N THR A 311 -7.30 -8.58 -33.64
CA THR A 311 -8.49 -9.02 -34.40
C THR A 311 -8.55 -8.34 -35.77
N LEU A 312 -8.18 -7.06 -35.88
CA LEU A 312 -8.05 -6.37 -37.15
C LEU A 312 -7.04 -7.06 -38.09
N CYS A 313 -5.91 -7.53 -37.54
CA CYS A 313 -4.88 -8.22 -38.32
C CYS A 313 -5.33 -9.60 -38.82
N ASP A 314 -6.23 -10.26 -38.08
CA ASP A 314 -6.80 -11.56 -38.41
C ASP A 314 -7.96 -11.42 -39.41
N ASP A 315 -8.99 -10.65 -39.06
CA ASP A 315 -10.26 -10.58 -39.80
C ASP A 315 -10.13 -9.78 -41.10
N ILE A 316 -9.44 -8.64 -41.05
CA ILE A 316 -9.37 -7.69 -42.17
C ILE A 316 -8.10 -7.90 -42.99
N LEU A 317 -6.94 -7.95 -42.32
CA LEU A 317 -5.66 -8.14 -43.02
C LEU A 317 -5.38 -9.60 -43.40
N LYS A 318 -6.18 -10.56 -42.89
CA LYS A 318 -6.08 -12.01 -43.19
C LYS A 318 -4.66 -12.57 -43.08
N SER A 319 -3.88 -12.04 -42.15
CA SER A 319 -2.49 -12.40 -42.01
C SER A 319 -2.37 -13.77 -41.35
N SER A 320 -1.63 -14.69 -41.99
CA SER A 320 -1.41 -16.05 -41.47
C SER A 320 -0.79 -16.09 -40.07
N LYS A 321 -0.12 -15.00 -39.66
CA LYS A 321 0.53 -14.82 -38.36
C LYS A 321 -0.45 -14.55 -37.21
N PHE A 322 -1.72 -14.27 -37.51
CA PHE A 322 -2.73 -13.86 -36.53
C PHE A 322 -3.99 -14.75 -36.50
N LYS A 323 -4.05 -15.82 -37.31
CA LYS A 323 -5.18 -16.78 -37.36
C LYS A 323 -5.68 -17.20 -35.98
N ASP A 324 -6.99 -17.35 -35.80
CA ASP A 324 -7.61 -17.83 -34.55
C ASP A 324 -7.36 -16.87 -33.36
N SER A 325 -7.40 -15.56 -33.60
CA SER A 325 -7.17 -14.53 -32.58
C SER A 325 -8.37 -14.21 -31.69
N SER A 326 -9.55 -14.73 -32.02
CA SER A 326 -10.83 -14.42 -31.35
C SER A 326 -10.83 -14.71 -29.85
N LEU A 327 -10.02 -15.66 -29.39
CA LEU A 327 -9.92 -16.08 -28.00
C LEU A 327 -9.04 -15.16 -27.13
N LEU A 328 -8.37 -14.17 -27.73
CA LEU A 328 -7.64 -13.15 -26.97
C LEU A 328 -8.57 -12.04 -26.42
N LEU A 329 -9.86 -12.06 -26.81
CA LEU A 329 -10.93 -11.17 -26.33
C LEU A 329 -11.51 -11.56 -24.96
N THR A 330 -11.32 -12.81 -24.54
CA THR A 330 -11.91 -13.36 -23.31
C THR A 330 -11.02 -13.25 -22.07
N LEU A 331 -9.77 -12.80 -22.23
CA LEU A 331 -8.85 -12.40 -21.14
C LEU A 331 -9.03 -10.93 -20.77
#